data_AF-A0A0S3RP15-F1
#
_entry.id   AF-A0A0S3RP15-F1
#
_cell.length_a   1.000
_cell.length_b   1.000
_cell.length_c   1.000
_cell.angle_alpha   90.00
_cell.angle_beta   90.00
_cell.angle_gamma   90.00
#
_symmetry.space_group_name_H-M   'P 1'
#
loop_
_entity.id
_entity.type
_entity.pdbx_description
1 polymer ?
#
loop_
_entity_poly.entity_id
_entity_poly.type
_entity_poly.pdbx_seq_one_letter_code
_entity_poly.pdbx_strand_id
1 'polypeptide(L)' 'MRDSRSYVINGEIFWLIFKAYSRANLPDGAIRSFNRMDEFGVMPTVHDLDKLLYFLCKRKHLQQAQQFFDKAKNRFSL' A
#
# COMPACT_ATOMS: atom_id res chain seq x y z
N MET A 1 23.85 -18.29 -16.71
CA MET A 1 23.85 -17.91 -15.29
C MET A 1 22.91 -16.72 -15.14
N ARG A 2 21.76 -16.86 -14.48
CA ARG A 2 20.85 -15.73 -14.22
C ARG A 2 21.49 -14.86 -13.15
N ASP A 3 21.88 -13.66 -13.53
CA ASP A 3 22.32 -12.59 -12.64
C ASP A 3 21.25 -12.43 -11.55
N SER A 4 21.51 -12.94 -10.35
CA SER A 4 20.61 -12.79 -9.21
C SER A 4 20.84 -11.39 -8.66
N ARG A 5 20.37 -10.37 -9.39
CA ARG A 5 20.25 -9.03 -8.85
C ARG A 5 19.33 -9.13 -7.64
N SER A 6 19.91 -9.04 -6.45
CA SER A 6 19.17 -8.90 -5.20
C SER A 6 18.47 -7.54 -5.23
N TYR A 7 17.31 -7.46 -5.86
CA TYR A 7 16.48 -6.27 -5.81
C TYR A 7 16.01 -6.11 -4.37
N VAL A 8 16.52 -5.08 -3.68
CA VAL A 8 16.09 -4.73 -2.33
C VAL A 8 14.62 -4.31 -2.42
N ILE A 9 13.77 -5.00 -1.68
CA ILE A 9 12.36 -4.63 -1.58
C ILE A 9 12.28 -3.30 -0.84
N ASN A 10 11.64 -2.31 -1.44
CA ASN A 10 11.46 -0.98 -0.87
C ASN A 10 10.00 -0.52 -0.99
N GLY A 11 9.65 0.62 -0.37
CA GLY A 11 8.29 1.15 -0.38
C GLY A 11 7.73 1.44 -1.78
N GLU A 12 8.57 1.85 -2.74
CA GLU A 12 8.12 2.19 -4.10
C GLU A 12 7.53 0.99 -4.85
N ILE A 13 8.05 -0.22 -4.60
CA ILE A 13 7.50 -1.47 -5.16
C ILE A 13 6.07 -1.68 -4.65
N PHE A 14 5.80 -1.39 -3.37
CA PHE A 14 4.46 -1.48 -2.82
C PHE A 14 3.51 -0.46 -3.43
N TRP A 15 3.98 0.73 -3.78
CA TRP A 15 3.12 1.71 -4.48
C TRP A 15 2.68 1.21 -5.85
N LEU A 16 3.55 0.50 -6.57
CA LEU A 16 3.18 -0.18 -7.81
C LEU A 16 2.11 -1.25 -7.58
N ILE A 17 2.24 -2.01 -6.49
CA ILE A 17 1.25 -3.04 -6.10
C ILE A 17 -0.10 -2.39 -5.73
N PHE A 18 -0.10 -1.32 -4.92
CA PHE A 18 -1.32 -0.58 -4.56
C PHE A 18 -2.04 -0.08 -5.81
N LYS A 19 -1.28 0.53 -6.73
CA LYS A 19 -1.79 1.02 -8.02
C LYS A 19 -2.37 -0.12 -8.86
N ALA A 20 -1.69 -1.27 -8.93
CA ALA A 20 -2.14 -2.42 -9.72
C ALA A 20 -3.47 -2.98 -9.17
N TYR A 21 -3.55 -3.26 -7.87
CA TYR A 21 -4.78 -3.76 -7.25
C TYR A 21 -5.95 -2.76 -7.33
N SER A 22 -5.68 -1.47 -7.08
CA SER A 22 -6.71 -0.42 -7.21
C SER A 22 -7.22 -0.32 -8.66
N ARG A 23 -6.34 -0.47 -9.66
CA ARG A 23 -6.74 -0.49 -11.08
C ARG A 23 -7.59 -1.70 -11.43
N ALA A 24 -7.26 -2.86 -10.87
CA ALA A 24 -7.99 -4.12 -11.03
C ALA A 24 -9.32 -4.19 -10.26
N ASN A 25 -9.74 -3.10 -9.60
CA ASN A 25 -10.94 -3.06 -8.75
C ASN A 25 -10.89 -4.01 -7.55
N LEU A 26 -9.69 -4.21 -6.99
CA LEU A 26 -9.42 -5.08 -5.84
C LEU A 26 -8.84 -4.27 -4.67
N PRO A 27 -9.63 -3.33 -4.07
CA PRO A 27 -9.13 -2.45 -3.02
C PRO A 27 -8.58 -3.20 -1.80
N ASP A 28 -9.20 -4.32 -1.43
CA ASP A 28 -8.73 -5.15 -0.32
C ASP A 28 -7.36 -5.76 -0.59
N GLY A 29 -7.02 -6.03 -1.85
CA GLY A 29 -5.69 -6.48 -2.24
C GLY A 29 -4.64 -5.39 -2.03
N ALA A 30 -4.97 -4.14 -2.34
CA ALA A 30 -4.10 -3.00 -2.09
C ALA A 30 -3.88 -2.80 -0.58
N ILE A 31 -4.95 -2.82 0.21
CA ILE A 31 -4.89 -2.68 1.68
C ILE A 31 -4.09 -3.82 2.31
N ARG A 32 -4.33 -5.07 1.90
CA ARG A 32 -3.55 -6.22 2.37
C ARG A 32 -2.06 -6.06 2.07
N SER A 33 -1.72 -5.50 0.91
CA SER A 33 -0.32 -5.31 0.53
C SER A 33 0.38 -4.30 1.45
N PHE A 34 -0.31 -3.23 1.87
CA PHE A 34 0.23 -2.26 2.83
C PHE A 34 0.45 -2.89 4.21
N ASN A 35 -0.53 -3.66 4.68
CA ASN A 35 -0.46 -4.31 5.98
C ASN A 35 0.63 -5.38 6.10
N ARG A 36 1.16 -5.86 4.97
CA ARG A 36 2.19 -6.89 4.92
C ARG A 36 3.57 -6.33 4.60
N MET A 37 3.75 -5.02 4.47
CA MET A 37 5.07 -4.44 4.11
C MET A 37 6.16 -4.84 5.12
N ASP A 38 5.80 -4.93 6.40
CA ASP A 38 6.71 -5.34 7.48
C ASP A 38 7.19 -6.79 7.34
N GLU A 39 6.35 -7.68 6.79
CA GLU A 39 6.74 -9.06 6.46
C GLU A 39 7.87 -9.11 5.42
N PHE A 40 8.03 -8.06 4.61
CA PHE A 40 9.11 -7.91 3.63
C PHE A 40 10.26 -7.02 4.13
N GLY A 41 10.29 -6.70 5.43
CA GLY A 41 11.32 -5.85 6.04
C GLY A 41 11.16 -4.35 5.74
N VAL A 42 10.00 -3.93 5.22
CA VAL A 42 9.70 -2.52 4.92
C VAL A 42 8.69 -1.99 5.92
N MET A 43 9.13 -1.13 6.84
CA MET A 43 8.21 -0.50 7.79
C MET A 43 7.32 0.53 7.08
N PRO A 44 5.97 0.39 7.13
CA PRO A 44 5.07 1.37 6.55
C PRO A 44 5.24 2.76 7.17
N THR A 45 5.34 3.77 6.31
CA THR A 45 5.41 5.18 6.70
C THR A 45 4.09 5.90 6.43
N VAL A 46 3.96 7.13 6.93
CA VAL A 46 2.84 8.03 6.58
C VAL A 46 2.79 8.29 5.07
N HIS A 47 3.94 8.32 4.39
CA HIS A 47 3.98 8.51 2.95
C HIS A 47 3.38 7.31 2.21
N ASP A 48 3.65 6.08 2.66
CA ASP A 48 3.05 4.88 2.09
C ASP A 48 1.52 4.85 2.29
N LEU A 49 1.05 5.31 3.46
CA LEU A 49 -0.37 5.44 3.76
C LEU A 49 -1.04 6.42 2.80
N ASP A 50 -0.45 7.61 2.63
CA ASP A 50 -0.93 8.62 1.68
C ASP A 50 -1.00 8.06 0.24
N LYS A 51 0.03 7.32 -0.20
CA LYS A 51 0.05 6.68 -1.53
C LYS A 51 -1.07 5.67 -1.70
N LEU A 52 -1.31 4.81 -0.71
CA LEU A 52 -2.41 3.85 -0.75
C LEU A 52 -3.76 4.58 -0.84
N LEU A 53 -4.01 5.56 0.02
CA LEU A 53 -5.25 6.34 0.03
C LEU A 53 -5.45 7.07 -1.30
N TYR A 54 -4.41 7.68 -1.85
CA TYR A 54 -4.44 8.32 -3.17
C TYR A 54 -4.92 7.33 -4.25
N PHE A 55 -4.36 6.12 -4.31
CA PHE A 55 -4.75 5.16 -5.34
C PHE A 55 -6.18 4.63 -5.17
N LEU A 56 -6.62 4.38 -3.93
CA LEU A 56 -8.00 3.98 -3.62
C LEU A 56 -8.98 5.09 -4.01
N CYS A 57 -8.73 6.34 -3.58
CA CYS A 57 -9.56 7.49 -3.90
C CYS A 57 -9.62 7.75 -5.41
N LYS A 58 -8.48 7.70 -6.11
CA LYS A 58 -8.41 7.86 -7.57
C LYS A 58 -9.22 6.82 -8.34
N ARG A 59 -9.46 5.64 -7.76
CA ARG A 59 -10.26 4.56 -8.33
C ARG A 59 -11.68 4.49 -7.75
N LYS A 60 -12.10 5.53 -7.03
CA LYS A 60 -13.43 5.66 -6.39
C LYS A 60 -13.73 4.60 -5.33
N HIS A 61 -12.71 4.00 -4.73
CA HIS A 61 -12.83 3.07 -3.59
C HIS A 61 -12.93 3.84 -2.27
N LEU A 62 -13.85 4.81 -2.21
CA LEU A 62 -13.93 5.79 -1.12
C LEU A 62 -14.28 5.15 0.22
N GLN A 63 -15.19 4.17 0.22
CA GLN A 63 -15.58 3.46 1.44
C GLN A 63 -14.39 2.72 2.06
N GLN A 64 -13.62 2.01 1.24
CA GLN A 64 -12.45 1.26 1.68
C GLN A 64 -11.34 2.22 2.14
N ALA A 65 -11.12 3.32 1.43
CA ALA A 65 -10.16 4.35 1.82
C ALA A 65 -10.49 4.93 3.20
N GLN A 66 -11.75 5.34 3.42
CA GLN A 66 -12.20 5.90 4.69
C GLN A 66 -12.07 4.90 5.84
N GLN A 67 -12.60 3.69 5.66
CA GLN A 67 -12.53 2.63 6.68
C GLN A 67 -11.09 2.27 7.04
N PHE A 68 -10.19 2.27 6.05
CA PHE A 68 -8.79 2.00 6.30
C PHE A 68 -8.11 3.17 7.03
N PHE A 69 -8.36 4.41 6.60
CA PHE A 69 -7.83 5.61 7.27
C PHE A 69 -8.24 5.67 8.74
N ASP A 70 -9.52 5.42 9.05
CA ASP A 70 -10.00 5.42 10.43
C ASP A 70 -9.30 4.41 11.34
N LYS A 71 -8.86 3.28 10.78
CA LYS A 71 -8.06 2.28 11.49
C LYS A 71 -6.58 2.69 11.58
N ALA A 72 -6.05 3.31 10.53
CA ALA A 72 -4.63 3.63 10.41
C ALA A 72 -4.24 4.94 11.12
N LYS A 73 -5.14 5.92 11.25
CA LYS A 73 -4.82 7.26 11.79
C LYS A 73 -4.20 7.21 13.18
N ASN A 74 -4.68 6.33 14.07
CA ASN A 74 -4.14 6.14 15.41
C ASN A 74 -2.70 5.58 15.39
N ARG A 75 -2.35 4.74 14.39
CA ARG A 75 -0.99 4.19 14.23
C ARG A 75 0.03 5.28 13.91
N PHE A 76 -0.40 6.35 13.25
CA PHE A 76 0.46 7.43 12.76
C PHE A 76 0.22 8.76 13.48
N SER A 77 -0.59 8.77 14.54
CA SER A 77 -0.97 9.97 15.29
C SER A 77 -1.55 11.09 14.40
N LEU A 78 -2.41 10.72 13.45
CA LEU A 78 -3.10 11.61 12.51
C LEU A 78 -4.53 11.96 12.97
#